data_AF-A0A2D3D4H4-F1
#
_entry.id   AF-A0A2D3D4H4-F1
#
_cell.length_a   1.000
_cell.length_b   1.000
_cell.length_c   1.000
_cell.angle_alpha   90.00
_cell.angle_beta   90.00
_cell.angle_gamma   90.00
#
_symmetry.space_group_name_H-M   'P 1'
#
loop_
_entity.id
_entity.type
_entity.pdbx_description
1 polymer ?
#
loop_
_entity_poly.entity_id
_entity_poly.type
_entity_poly.pdbx_seq_one_letter_code
_entity_poly.pdbx_strand_id
1 'polypeptide(L)'
;MGYQYLTQYDAACYTPGRPYGIDSITIHWWDDPAKHPTFDGVVNTFVTGARQTSAHYVAEAGKVACLVAPGDRAWACGDDVNVNSGGNDRSISIECNPRQSDGDYDTIAQLIADLRATYGDLPLYPHRHWSSTGCPGTYDLARLDRLARTKSGKKPAASTPARPAANPAPARKDLDTVAREVIAGQWGNNPERAAKLRAAGYDADAVQARVNQMLGARPTPAPSVDIDALARAVIRGDYGNGDERRRRLGSNYDAVQRRVNQMLG
;
A
#
# COMPACT_ATOMS: atom_id res chain seq x y z
N MET A 1 0.68 10.84 -31.33
CA MET A 1 -0.55 10.07 -31.66
C MET A 1 -1.31 9.84 -30.37
N GLY A 2 -2.63 9.65 -30.42
CA GLY A 2 -3.39 9.23 -29.25
C GLY A 2 -3.18 7.74 -28.98
N TYR A 3 -3.22 7.33 -27.72
CA TYR A 3 -3.27 5.92 -27.32
C TYR A 3 -4.71 5.52 -26.99
N GLN A 4 -5.03 4.24 -27.10
CA GLN A 4 -6.26 3.69 -26.55
C GLN A 4 -6.17 3.75 -25.01
N TYR A 5 -7.04 4.55 -24.40
CA TYR A 5 -7.11 4.68 -22.94
C TYR A 5 -8.14 3.72 -22.36
N LEU A 6 -7.68 2.78 -21.53
CA LEU A 6 -8.47 1.72 -20.93
C LEU A 6 -8.69 2.02 -19.45
N THR A 7 -9.94 2.21 -19.04
CA THR A 7 -10.31 2.54 -17.65
C THR A 7 -11.20 1.49 -17.00
N GLN A 8 -11.50 0.40 -17.71
CA GLN A 8 -12.36 -0.69 -17.25
C GLN A 8 -11.69 -1.63 -16.23
N TYR A 9 -10.41 -1.41 -15.89
CA TYR A 9 -9.67 -2.23 -14.95
C TYR A 9 -9.49 -1.51 -13.62
N ASP A 10 -9.50 -2.28 -12.53
CA ASP A 10 -9.25 -1.83 -11.16
C ASP A 10 -8.16 -2.71 -10.55
N ALA A 11 -7.08 -2.12 -10.06
CA ALA A 11 -6.11 -2.88 -9.27
C ALA A 11 -6.72 -3.23 -7.90
N ALA A 12 -6.50 -4.45 -7.43
CA ALA A 12 -6.98 -4.90 -6.12
C ALA A 12 -6.23 -4.25 -4.94
N CYS A 13 -5.04 -3.69 -5.19
CA CYS A 13 -4.17 -3.15 -4.15
C CYS A 13 -3.90 -1.67 -4.39
N TYR A 14 -4.28 -0.80 -3.45
CA TYR A 14 -3.91 0.62 -3.43
C TYR A 14 -4.21 1.23 -2.06
N THR A 15 -3.65 2.39 -1.77
CA THR A 15 -4.02 3.21 -0.61
C THR A 15 -4.73 4.47 -1.08
N PRO A 16 -5.96 4.75 -0.60
CA PRO A 16 -6.69 5.94 -1.02
C PRO A 16 -5.98 7.26 -0.69
N GLY A 17 -6.20 8.25 -1.54
CA GLY A 17 -5.80 9.64 -1.34
C GLY A 17 -4.30 9.92 -1.53
N ARG A 18 -3.97 11.22 -1.57
CA ARG A 18 -2.61 11.78 -1.72
C ARG A 18 -2.28 12.78 -0.60
N PRO A 19 -2.14 12.34 0.67
CA PRO A 19 -1.86 13.24 1.79
C PRO A 19 -0.54 14.00 1.64
N TYR A 20 0.40 13.49 0.82
CA TYR A 20 1.72 14.07 0.58
C TYR A 20 1.87 14.72 -0.81
N GLY A 21 0.78 14.76 -1.59
CA GLY A 21 0.78 15.28 -2.96
C GLY A 21 1.40 14.32 -3.99
N ILE A 22 1.53 14.82 -5.21
CA ILE A 22 2.21 14.15 -6.33
C ILE A 22 3.35 15.08 -6.75
N ASP A 23 4.58 14.57 -6.81
CA ASP A 23 5.75 15.37 -7.21
C ASP A 23 6.62 14.71 -8.29
N SER A 24 6.33 13.47 -8.68
CA SER A 24 7.16 12.74 -9.63
C SER A 24 6.39 11.62 -10.36
N ILE A 25 7.02 11.07 -11.39
CA ILE A 25 6.55 9.87 -12.10
C ILE A 25 7.64 8.79 -11.95
N THR A 26 7.27 7.59 -11.48
CA THR A 26 8.18 6.45 -11.46
C THR A 26 7.98 5.60 -12.71
N ILE A 27 9.06 5.34 -13.44
CA ILE A 27 9.07 4.42 -14.58
C ILE A 27 9.48 3.03 -14.09
N HIS A 28 8.62 2.06 -14.41
CA HIS A 28 8.79 0.64 -14.18
C HIS A 28 8.82 -0.12 -15.52
N TRP A 29 9.17 -1.40 -15.49
CA TRP A 29 8.94 -2.33 -16.59
C TRP A 29 8.31 -3.61 -16.05
N TRP A 30 7.43 -4.24 -16.83
CA TRP A 30 6.82 -5.48 -16.37
C TRP A 30 7.64 -6.71 -16.77
N ASP A 31 8.06 -7.50 -15.78
CA ASP A 31 8.77 -8.79 -15.94
C ASP A 31 9.98 -8.74 -16.90
N ASP A 32 10.59 -9.91 -17.15
CA ASP A 32 11.69 -10.08 -18.08
C ASP A 32 11.15 -10.18 -19.53
N PRO A 33 11.63 -9.37 -20.50
CA PRO A 33 11.18 -9.45 -21.88
C PRO A 33 11.41 -10.83 -22.52
N ALA A 34 12.41 -11.60 -22.06
CA ALA A 34 12.69 -12.96 -22.53
C ALA A 34 11.59 -13.97 -22.16
N LYS A 35 10.73 -13.66 -21.18
CA LYS A 35 9.57 -14.49 -20.82
C LYS A 35 8.33 -14.17 -21.65
N HIS A 36 8.43 -13.25 -22.61
CA HIS A 36 7.32 -12.80 -23.45
C HIS A 36 6.08 -12.35 -22.66
N PRO A 37 6.21 -11.49 -21.62
CA PRO A 37 5.07 -11.05 -20.84
C PRO A 37 4.11 -10.21 -21.69
N THR A 38 2.82 -10.29 -21.39
CA THR A 38 1.75 -9.61 -22.14
C THR A 38 1.14 -8.48 -21.33
N PHE A 39 0.58 -7.49 -22.02
CA PHE A 39 -0.19 -6.40 -21.40
C PHE A 39 -1.32 -6.93 -20.51
N ASP A 40 -2.12 -7.87 -21.03
CA ASP A 40 -3.22 -8.45 -20.25
C ASP A 40 -2.72 -9.26 -19.05
N GLY A 41 -1.55 -9.90 -19.16
CA GLY A 41 -0.94 -10.64 -18.05
C GLY A 41 -0.55 -9.74 -16.88
N VAL A 42 0.08 -8.59 -17.15
CA VAL A 42 0.43 -7.62 -16.10
C VAL A 42 -0.83 -6.93 -15.55
N VAL A 43 -1.80 -6.57 -16.41
CA VAL A 43 -3.09 -6.02 -15.95
C VAL A 43 -3.78 -7.01 -15.02
N ASN A 44 -3.89 -8.29 -15.41
CA ASN A 44 -4.53 -9.32 -14.59
C ASN A 44 -3.78 -9.56 -13.26
N THR A 45 -2.45 -9.43 -13.25
CA THR A 45 -1.65 -9.51 -12.02
C THR A 45 -2.08 -8.45 -11.00
N PHE A 46 -2.30 -7.21 -11.45
CA PHE A 46 -2.74 -6.12 -10.58
C PHE A 46 -4.23 -6.18 -10.24
N VAL A 47 -5.08 -6.61 -11.18
CA VAL A 47 -6.53 -6.79 -10.94
C VAL A 47 -6.80 -7.89 -9.92
N THR A 48 -6.05 -9.00 -9.97
CA THR A 48 -6.20 -10.09 -9.00
C THR A 48 -5.56 -9.78 -7.65
N GLY A 49 -4.57 -8.88 -7.61
CA GLY A 49 -3.82 -8.56 -6.40
C GLY A 49 -2.93 -9.70 -5.91
N ALA A 50 -2.70 -10.74 -6.72
CA ALA A 50 -1.99 -11.95 -6.31
C ALA A 50 -0.57 -11.68 -5.77
N ARG A 51 0.05 -10.58 -6.20
CA ARG A 51 1.39 -10.16 -5.76
C ARG A 51 1.39 -9.07 -4.69
N GLN A 52 0.22 -8.61 -4.25
CA GLN A 52 0.06 -7.46 -3.35
C GLN A 52 0.80 -6.21 -3.86
N THR A 53 0.76 -6.00 -5.18
CA THR A 53 1.36 -4.85 -5.86
C THR A 53 0.36 -4.24 -6.84
N SER A 54 0.63 -3.00 -7.25
CA SER A 54 -0.15 -2.31 -8.27
C SER A 54 0.66 -1.21 -8.93
N ALA A 55 0.12 -0.65 -10.01
CA ALA A 55 0.60 0.58 -10.63
C ALA A 55 -0.58 1.46 -11.03
N HIS A 56 -0.36 2.76 -11.20
CA HIS A 56 -1.40 3.64 -11.74
C HIS A 56 -1.68 3.32 -13.19
N TYR A 57 -0.62 3.06 -13.95
CA TYR A 57 -0.71 2.81 -15.39
C TYR A 57 0.07 1.58 -15.82
N VAL A 58 -0.45 0.88 -16.82
CA VAL A 58 0.27 -0.10 -17.65
C VAL A 58 0.25 0.45 -19.08
N ALA A 59 1.41 0.56 -19.73
CA ALA A 59 1.55 1.16 -21.06
C ALA A 59 2.37 0.31 -22.03
N GLU A 60 1.81 0.07 -23.22
CA GLU A 60 2.51 -0.44 -24.42
C GLU A 60 2.18 0.43 -25.64
N ALA A 61 2.85 0.16 -26.76
CA ALA A 61 2.59 0.83 -28.02
C ALA A 61 1.09 0.91 -28.35
N GLY A 62 0.56 2.14 -28.40
CA GLY A 62 -0.81 2.45 -28.77
C GLY A 62 -1.84 2.22 -27.67
N LYS A 63 -1.47 1.78 -26.45
CA LYS A 63 -2.44 1.39 -25.41
C LYS A 63 -1.95 1.72 -24.00
N VAL A 64 -2.83 2.30 -23.19
CA VAL A 64 -2.58 2.61 -21.78
C VAL A 64 -3.79 2.17 -20.96
N ALA A 65 -3.59 1.31 -19.96
CA ALA A 65 -4.59 1.03 -18.93
C ALA A 65 -4.31 1.85 -17.68
N CYS A 66 -5.36 2.44 -17.10
CA CYS A 66 -5.31 3.06 -15.77
C CYS A 66 -5.98 2.12 -14.76
N LEU A 67 -5.20 1.61 -13.80
CA LEU A 67 -5.66 0.62 -12.83
C LEU A 67 -5.82 1.17 -11.41
N VAL A 68 -5.01 2.17 -11.05
CA VAL A 68 -5.16 2.97 -9.83
C VAL A 68 -5.32 4.42 -10.26
N ALA A 69 -6.36 5.10 -9.76
CA ALA A 69 -6.55 6.51 -10.05
C ALA A 69 -5.34 7.31 -9.52
N PRO A 70 -4.81 8.32 -10.24
CA PRO A 70 -3.65 9.08 -9.75
C PRO A 70 -3.90 9.81 -8.42
N GLY A 71 -5.17 10.08 -8.07
CA GLY A 71 -5.57 10.62 -6.77
C GLY A 71 -5.40 9.65 -5.60
N ASP A 72 -5.11 8.38 -5.88
CA ASP A 72 -4.74 7.34 -4.91
C ASP A 72 -3.28 6.94 -5.10
N ARG A 73 -2.75 6.14 -4.17
CA ARG A 73 -1.37 5.66 -4.14
C ARG A 73 -1.30 4.18 -4.51
N ALA A 74 -0.67 3.86 -5.63
CA ALA A 74 -0.33 2.50 -6.02
C ALA A 74 0.81 1.91 -5.15
N TRP A 75 0.90 0.57 -5.10
CA TRP A 75 1.92 -0.17 -4.35
C TRP A 75 2.95 -0.76 -5.33
N ALA A 76 3.83 0.10 -5.86
CA ALA A 76 4.73 -0.24 -6.96
C ALA A 76 6.21 -0.18 -6.58
N CYS A 77 6.59 0.74 -5.69
CA CYS A 77 7.97 1.18 -5.52
C CYS A 77 8.74 0.40 -4.45
N GLY A 78 8.03 -0.30 -3.55
CA GLY A 78 8.65 -1.10 -2.49
C GLY A 78 9.32 -0.26 -1.40
N ASP A 79 8.87 0.99 -1.22
CA ASP A 79 9.39 1.97 -0.26
C ASP A 79 8.31 2.40 0.76
N ASP A 80 7.42 1.47 1.12
CA ASP A 80 6.30 1.65 2.05
C ASP A 80 5.26 2.72 1.64
N VAL A 81 4.16 2.82 2.37
CA VAL A 81 3.05 3.75 2.12
C VAL A 81 2.60 4.39 3.43
N ASN A 82 2.06 5.61 3.38
CA ASN A 82 1.73 6.45 4.54
C ASN A 82 2.93 6.94 5.36
N VAL A 83 4.14 6.87 4.81
CA VAL A 83 5.37 7.30 5.49
C VAL A 83 6.04 8.50 4.81
N ASN A 84 5.34 9.14 3.87
CA ASN A 84 5.86 10.18 2.99
C ASN A 84 7.00 9.65 2.10
N SER A 85 6.85 8.42 1.62
CA SER A 85 7.80 7.78 0.70
C SER A 85 7.86 8.47 -0.67
N GLY A 86 9.01 8.41 -1.34
CA GLY A 86 9.19 9.09 -2.63
C GLY A 86 8.39 8.42 -3.76
N GLY A 87 8.44 7.10 -3.82
CA GLY A 87 7.77 6.29 -4.83
C GLY A 87 6.28 6.13 -4.56
N ASN A 88 5.90 5.26 -3.62
CA ASN A 88 4.48 4.93 -3.43
C ASN A 88 3.61 6.14 -3.00
N ASP A 89 4.10 6.97 -2.08
CA ASP A 89 3.29 8.08 -1.55
C ASP A 89 3.20 9.27 -2.51
N ARG A 90 4.31 9.62 -3.17
CA ARG A 90 4.46 10.90 -3.89
C ARG A 90 4.59 10.77 -5.41
N SER A 91 4.68 9.56 -5.96
CA SER A 91 4.83 9.37 -7.39
C SER A 91 3.62 8.72 -8.08
N ILE A 92 3.55 8.94 -9.40
CA ILE A 92 2.70 8.16 -10.30
C ILE A 92 3.56 7.08 -10.97
N SER A 93 3.35 5.81 -10.59
CA SER A 93 3.97 4.66 -11.24
C SER A 93 3.35 4.27 -12.58
N ILE A 94 4.20 4.12 -13.60
CA ILE A 94 3.88 3.59 -14.94
C ILE A 94 4.68 2.31 -15.15
N GLU A 95 3.97 1.19 -15.30
CA GLU A 95 4.52 -0.10 -15.73
C GLU A 95 4.58 -0.12 -17.25
N CYS A 96 5.79 -0.26 -17.80
CA CYS A 96 6.02 -0.13 -19.23
C CYS A 96 6.40 -1.47 -19.87
N ASN A 97 6.05 -1.63 -21.16
CA ASN A 97 6.39 -2.80 -21.94
C ASN A 97 7.92 -3.04 -21.99
N PRO A 98 8.46 -4.16 -21.46
CA PRO A 98 9.90 -4.32 -21.32
C PRO A 98 10.64 -4.44 -22.66
N ARG A 99 9.90 -4.64 -23.76
CA ARG A 99 10.41 -4.71 -25.14
C ARG A 99 10.81 -3.37 -25.74
N GLN A 100 10.32 -2.25 -25.20
CA GLN A 100 10.83 -0.90 -25.48
C GLN A 100 10.88 -0.52 -26.97
N SER A 101 9.88 -0.89 -27.77
CA SER A 101 9.78 -0.44 -29.15
C SER A 101 9.64 1.09 -29.23
N ASP A 102 9.91 1.68 -30.40
CA ASP A 102 9.70 3.11 -30.60
C ASP A 102 8.23 3.52 -30.37
N GLY A 103 7.29 2.61 -30.66
CA GLY A 103 5.86 2.81 -30.35
C GLY A 103 5.58 2.83 -28.85
N ASP A 104 6.29 2.02 -28.06
CA ASP A 104 6.20 2.06 -26.59
C ASP A 104 6.72 3.41 -26.08
N TYR A 105 7.89 3.86 -26.55
CA TYR A 105 8.44 5.18 -26.20
C TYR A 105 7.49 6.32 -26.58
N ASP A 106 6.89 6.31 -27.79
CA ASP A 106 5.97 7.35 -28.23
C ASP A 106 4.72 7.42 -27.35
N THR A 107 4.18 6.26 -26.95
CA THR A 107 2.98 6.13 -26.13
C THR A 107 3.24 6.55 -24.69
N ILE A 108 4.30 6.06 -24.08
CA ILE A 108 4.68 6.40 -22.70
C ILE A 108 5.02 7.89 -22.61
N ALA A 109 5.73 8.44 -23.60
CA ALA A 109 6.01 9.87 -23.65
C ALA A 109 4.74 10.72 -23.79
N GLN A 110 3.73 10.24 -24.53
CA GLN A 110 2.43 10.91 -24.59
C GLN A 110 1.73 10.89 -23.22
N LEU A 111 1.69 9.73 -22.56
CA LEU A 111 1.13 9.62 -21.20
C LEU A 111 1.85 10.55 -20.22
N ILE A 112 3.19 10.62 -20.26
CA ILE A 112 3.98 11.53 -19.41
C ILE A 112 3.60 13.00 -19.69
N ALA A 113 3.48 13.39 -20.96
CA ALA A 113 3.07 14.74 -21.32
C ALA A 113 1.66 15.08 -20.78
N ASP A 114 0.73 14.13 -20.88
CA ASP A 114 -0.65 14.31 -20.43
C ASP A 114 -0.74 14.37 -18.89
N LEU A 115 0.07 13.57 -18.18
CA LEU A 115 0.22 13.67 -16.73
C LEU A 115 0.83 15.01 -16.31
N ARG A 116 1.86 15.48 -17.01
CA ARG A 116 2.48 16.78 -16.72
C ARG A 116 1.56 17.96 -16.99
N ALA A 117 0.70 17.86 -17.99
CA ALA A 117 -0.34 18.84 -18.25
C ALA A 117 -1.38 18.90 -17.11
N THR A 118 -1.58 17.81 -16.38
CA THR A 118 -2.58 17.69 -15.31
C THR A 118 -2.01 18.03 -13.93
N TYR A 119 -0.82 17.51 -13.62
CA TYR A 119 -0.24 17.53 -12.27
C TYR A 119 1.00 18.44 -12.16
N GLY A 120 1.32 19.21 -13.21
CA GLY A 120 2.49 20.08 -13.25
C GLY A 120 3.74 19.36 -13.75
N ASP A 121 4.87 20.06 -13.74
CA ASP A 121 6.09 19.54 -14.35
C ASP A 121 6.79 18.47 -13.50
N LEU A 122 6.33 17.23 -13.62
CA LEU A 122 6.83 16.10 -12.82
C LEU A 122 8.16 15.53 -13.38
N PRO A 123 9.25 15.47 -12.61
CA PRO A 123 10.46 14.70 -12.96
C PRO A 123 10.19 13.20 -13.07
N LEU A 124 11.04 12.50 -13.84
CA LEU A 124 11.00 11.04 -14.01
C LEU A 124 12.06 10.38 -13.13
N TYR A 125 11.68 9.36 -12.37
CA TYR A 125 12.61 8.50 -11.63
C TYR A 125 12.47 7.04 -12.06
N PRO A 126 13.57 6.28 -12.17
CA PRO A 126 13.49 4.85 -12.38
C PRO A 126 13.12 4.17 -11.04
N HIS A 127 12.43 3.02 -11.06
CA HIS A 127 12.10 2.27 -9.83
C HIS A 127 13.33 2.00 -8.93
N ARG A 128 14.49 1.66 -9.52
CA ARG A 128 15.76 1.51 -8.78
C ARG A 128 16.24 2.74 -8.00
N HIS A 129 15.62 3.89 -8.18
CA HIS A 129 15.88 5.07 -7.35
C HIS A 129 15.33 4.91 -5.93
N TRP A 130 14.24 4.13 -5.77
CA TRP A 130 13.51 3.96 -4.51
C TRP A 130 13.89 2.68 -3.77
N SER A 131 14.18 1.60 -4.50
CA SER A 131 14.51 0.29 -3.93
C SER A 131 15.60 -0.43 -4.72
N SER A 132 16.25 -1.41 -4.10
CA SER A 132 17.31 -2.21 -4.75
C SER A 132 16.68 -3.20 -5.75
N THR A 133 16.57 -2.79 -7.01
CA THR A 133 15.97 -3.57 -8.10
C THR A 133 16.66 -3.32 -9.44
N GLY A 134 16.54 -4.26 -10.38
CA GLY A 134 16.93 -4.05 -11.78
C GLY A 134 15.94 -3.19 -12.56
N CYS A 135 14.73 -2.97 -12.05
CA CYS A 135 13.67 -2.18 -12.69
C CYS A 135 14.07 -0.69 -12.84
N PRO A 136 13.75 -0.02 -13.98
CA PRO A 136 12.99 -0.46 -15.16
C PRO A 136 13.85 -1.07 -16.27
N GLY A 137 14.87 -1.85 -15.90
CA GLY A 137 15.82 -2.40 -16.86
C GLY A 137 16.56 -1.29 -17.61
N THR A 138 16.50 -1.38 -18.93
CA THR A 138 17.26 -0.52 -19.86
C THR A 138 16.49 0.69 -20.40
N TYR A 139 15.30 0.98 -19.87
CA TYR A 139 14.54 2.17 -20.29
C TYR A 139 15.37 3.47 -20.20
N ASP A 140 15.46 4.20 -21.31
CA ASP A 140 16.11 5.52 -21.38
C ASP A 140 15.11 6.61 -20.96
N LEU A 141 15.19 6.99 -19.68
CA LEU A 141 14.34 8.05 -19.11
C LEU A 141 14.61 9.42 -19.73
N ALA A 142 15.85 9.69 -20.17
CA ALA A 142 16.16 10.96 -20.82
C ALA A 142 15.51 11.05 -22.21
N ARG A 143 15.44 9.92 -22.94
CA ARG A 143 14.65 9.83 -24.18
C ARG A 143 13.16 10.01 -23.91
N LEU A 144 12.60 9.36 -22.90
CA LEU A 144 11.19 9.54 -22.51
C LEU A 144 10.90 11.01 -22.18
N ASP A 145 11.75 11.66 -21.38
CA ASP A 145 11.60 13.06 -21.04
C ASP A 145 11.62 13.95 -22.28
N ARG A 146 12.66 13.85 -23.13
CA ARG A 146 12.75 14.63 -24.38
C ARG A 146 11.52 14.43 -25.26
N LEU A 147 11.07 13.19 -25.46
CA LEU A 147 9.88 12.91 -26.27
C LEU A 147 8.61 13.53 -25.63
N ALA A 148 8.43 13.41 -24.33
CA ALA A 148 7.27 13.97 -23.64
C ALA A 148 7.22 15.49 -23.77
N ARG A 149 8.37 16.17 -23.65
CA ARG A 149 8.47 17.63 -23.84
C ARG A 149 8.06 18.08 -25.24
N THR A 150 8.36 17.30 -26.28
CA THR A 150 7.90 17.61 -27.66
C THR A 150 6.40 17.41 -27.86
N LYS A 151 5.72 16.73 -26.92
CA LYS A 151 4.28 16.46 -26.94
C LYS A 151 3.51 17.47 -26.07
N SER A 152 4.15 18.11 -25.09
CA SER A 152 3.57 19.16 -24.25
C SER A 152 2.94 20.29 -25.08
N GLY A 153 1.70 20.68 -24.76
CA GLY A 153 0.98 21.77 -25.44
C GLY A 153 0.11 21.35 -26.63
N LYS A 154 0.20 20.10 -27.09
CA LYS A 154 -0.84 19.54 -27.98
C LYS A 154 -2.03 19.14 -27.12
N LYS A 155 -3.13 19.90 -27.19
CA LYS A 155 -4.39 19.60 -26.48
C LYS A 155 -4.74 18.12 -26.68
N PRO A 156 -4.86 17.32 -25.61
CA PRO A 156 -5.23 15.92 -25.74
C PRO A 156 -6.56 15.82 -26.49
N ALA A 157 -6.68 14.87 -27.40
CA ALA A 157 -7.98 14.45 -27.90
C ALA A 157 -8.72 13.76 -26.75
N ALA A 158 -9.51 14.52 -26.00
CA ALA A 158 -10.54 14.11 -25.02
C ALA A 158 -10.20 13.11 -23.89
N SER A 159 -8.96 12.63 -23.74
CA SER A 159 -8.57 11.70 -22.67
C SER A 159 -7.48 12.29 -21.77
N THR A 160 -7.81 13.31 -20.98
CA THR A 160 -6.98 13.65 -19.81
C THR A 160 -6.84 12.37 -18.97
N PRO A 161 -5.63 11.94 -18.58
CA PRO A 161 -5.42 10.78 -17.71
C PRO A 161 -5.75 11.14 -16.26
N ALA A 162 -6.99 11.57 -16.06
CA ALA A 162 -7.73 11.29 -14.86
C ALA A 162 -8.63 10.13 -15.25
N ARG A 163 -8.51 9.00 -14.56
CA ARG A 163 -9.59 8.02 -14.59
C ARG A 163 -10.88 8.79 -14.22
N PRO A 164 -11.98 8.69 -14.98
CA PRO A 164 -13.27 9.16 -14.48
C PRO A 164 -13.41 8.60 -13.07
N ALA A 165 -13.84 9.42 -12.11
CA ALA A 165 -14.06 8.96 -10.74
C ALA A 165 -14.75 7.61 -10.84
N ALA A 166 -14.13 6.56 -10.29
CA ALA A 166 -14.76 5.25 -10.25
C ALA A 166 -16.20 5.48 -9.78
N ASN A 167 -17.17 4.79 -10.40
CA ASN A 167 -18.48 4.64 -9.77
C ASN A 167 -18.22 4.47 -8.28
N PRO A 168 -18.86 5.27 -7.40
CA PRO A 168 -18.49 5.33 -6.01
C PRO A 168 -18.35 3.89 -5.56
N ALA A 169 -17.12 3.51 -5.17
CA ALA A 169 -16.91 2.23 -4.52
C ALA A 169 -18.05 2.16 -3.50
N PRO A 170 -18.88 1.10 -3.52
CA PRO A 170 -20.13 1.07 -2.74
C PRO A 170 -19.77 1.61 -1.38
N ALA A 171 -20.38 2.76 -1.03
CA ALA A 171 -19.89 3.64 0.02
C ALA A 171 -19.40 2.75 1.16
N ARG A 172 -18.09 2.80 1.45
CA ARG A 172 -17.49 1.90 2.45
C ARG A 172 -18.42 1.94 3.63
N LYS A 173 -18.97 0.76 3.96
CA LYS A 173 -19.90 0.64 5.07
C LYS A 173 -19.21 1.28 6.26
N ASP A 174 -19.93 2.12 6.97
CA ASP A 174 -19.39 2.76 8.16
C ASP A 174 -18.87 1.68 9.12
N LEU A 175 -17.92 2.06 9.97
CA LEU A 175 -17.23 1.14 10.87
C LEU A 175 -18.20 0.33 11.75
N ASP A 176 -19.38 0.89 12.07
CA ASP A 176 -20.41 0.24 12.89
C ASP A 176 -21.13 -0.85 12.12
N THR A 177 -21.43 -0.60 10.85
CA THR A 177 -22.01 -1.60 9.96
C THR A 177 -21.05 -2.77 9.75
N VAL A 178 -19.77 -2.50 9.48
CA VAL A 178 -18.76 -3.57 9.32
C VAL A 178 -18.57 -4.35 10.62
N ALA A 179 -18.53 -3.69 11.76
CA ALA A 179 -18.42 -4.36 13.07
C ALA A 179 -19.62 -5.29 13.34
N ARG A 180 -20.85 -4.91 12.99
CA ARG A 180 -22.03 -5.77 13.10
C ARG A 180 -21.96 -7.00 12.19
N GLU A 181 -21.43 -6.86 10.98
CA GLU A 181 -21.23 -7.99 10.06
C GLU A 181 -20.16 -8.96 10.56
N VAL A 182 -19.11 -8.44 11.20
CA VAL A 182 -18.10 -9.27 11.88
C VAL A 182 -18.74 -10.05 13.04
N ILE A 183 -19.58 -9.40 13.86
CA ILE A 183 -20.34 -10.06 14.95
C ILE A 183 -21.28 -11.14 14.38
N ALA A 184 -21.90 -10.88 13.22
CA ALA A 184 -22.74 -11.83 12.51
C ALA A 184 -21.96 -12.94 11.78
N GLY A 185 -20.63 -12.98 11.88
CA GLY A 185 -19.77 -14.04 11.32
C GLY A 185 -19.52 -13.94 9.81
N GLN A 186 -19.94 -12.86 9.15
CA GLN A 186 -19.86 -12.72 7.68
C GLN A 186 -18.43 -12.57 7.16
N TRP A 187 -17.50 -12.20 8.05
CA TRP A 187 -16.10 -11.98 7.71
C TRP A 187 -15.20 -13.17 8.07
N GLY A 188 -15.76 -14.27 8.58
CA GLY A 188 -14.99 -15.41 9.06
C GLY A 188 -14.28 -15.15 10.39
N ASN A 189 -13.34 -16.02 10.75
CA ASN A 189 -12.60 -15.96 12.03
C ASN A 189 -11.18 -15.42 11.81
N ASN A 190 -10.48 -15.05 12.89
CA ASN A 190 -9.04 -14.76 12.76
C ASN A 190 -8.27 -16.03 12.37
N PRO A 191 -7.31 -15.94 11.43
CA PRO A 191 -6.77 -14.73 10.78
C PRO A 191 -7.49 -14.28 9.49
N GLU A 192 -8.34 -15.11 8.90
CA GLU A 192 -9.04 -14.88 7.62
C GLU A 192 -9.80 -13.54 7.59
N ARG A 193 -10.51 -13.22 8.66
CA ARG A 193 -11.24 -11.96 8.82
C ARG A 193 -10.36 -10.74 8.65
N ALA A 194 -9.19 -10.75 9.28
CA ALA A 194 -8.28 -9.62 9.24
C ALA A 194 -7.70 -9.44 7.82
N ALA A 195 -7.52 -10.52 7.07
CA ALA A 195 -7.14 -10.46 5.66
C ALA A 195 -8.27 -9.91 4.78
N LYS A 196 -9.51 -10.39 4.97
CA LYS A 196 -10.70 -9.91 4.24
C LYS A 196 -10.96 -8.43 4.49
N LEU A 197 -10.87 -7.97 5.75
CA LEU A 197 -11.05 -6.56 6.11
C LEU A 197 -10.01 -5.65 5.44
N ARG A 198 -8.72 -6.06 5.47
CA ARG A 198 -7.65 -5.30 4.81
C ARG A 198 -7.80 -5.28 3.29
N ALA A 199 -8.17 -6.41 2.68
CA ALA A 199 -8.46 -6.48 1.25
C ALA A 199 -9.66 -5.59 0.85
N ALA A 200 -10.65 -5.46 1.74
CA ALA A 200 -11.77 -4.54 1.57
C ALA A 200 -11.44 -3.08 1.95
N GLY A 201 -10.19 -2.78 2.32
CA GLY A 201 -9.73 -1.42 2.63
C GLY A 201 -10.10 -0.91 4.01
N TYR A 202 -10.46 -1.79 4.95
CA TYR A 202 -10.69 -1.45 6.35
C TYR A 202 -9.43 -1.69 7.21
N ASP A 203 -9.28 -0.87 8.25
CA ASP A 203 -8.35 -1.16 9.33
C ASP A 203 -8.95 -2.26 10.22
N ALA A 204 -8.33 -3.44 10.17
CA ALA A 204 -8.78 -4.61 10.91
C ALA A 204 -8.75 -4.40 12.43
N ASP A 205 -7.81 -3.58 12.94
CA ASP A 205 -7.68 -3.32 14.37
C ASP A 205 -8.75 -2.32 14.83
N ALA A 206 -9.05 -1.30 14.01
CA ALA A 206 -10.15 -0.39 14.28
C ALA A 206 -11.52 -1.10 14.26
N VAL A 207 -11.74 -2.01 13.30
CA VAL A 207 -12.96 -2.82 13.24
C VAL A 207 -13.06 -3.74 14.45
N GLN A 208 -11.96 -4.39 14.85
CA GLN A 208 -11.94 -5.24 16.05
C GLN A 208 -12.22 -4.44 17.33
N ALA A 209 -11.64 -3.25 17.46
CA ALA A 209 -11.91 -2.35 18.58
C ALA A 209 -13.40 -1.98 18.65
N ARG A 210 -14.03 -1.72 17.50
CA ARG A 210 -15.46 -1.41 17.43
C ARG A 210 -16.36 -2.61 17.74
N VAL A 211 -16.01 -3.80 17.26
CA VAL A 211 -16.67 -5.07 17.62
C VAL A 211 -16.65 -5.28 19.14
N ASN A 212 -15.50 -5.04 19.78
CA ASN A 212 -15.37 -5.16 21.24
C ASN A 212 -16.31 -4.17 21.96
N GLN A 213 -16.35 -2.91 21.51
CA GLN A 213 -17.28 -1.91 22.06
C GLN A 213 -18.75 -2.33 21.91
N MET A 214 -19.14 -2.88 20.75
CA MET A 214 -20.53 -3.29 20.47
C MET A 214 -20.99 -4.50 21.25
N LEU A 215 -20.11 -5.49 21.47
CA LEU A 215 -20.43 -6.68 22.26
C LEU A 215 -20.46 -6.40 23.78
N GLY A 216 -20.38 -5.12 24.19
CA GLY A 216 -20.27 -4.76 25.60
C GLY A 216 -18.97 -5.26 26.24
N ALA A 217 -18.03 -5.75 25.44
CA ALA A 217 -16.70 -6.07 25.89
C ALA A 217 -15.97 -4.74 26.11
N ARG A 218 -16.08 -4.21 27.33
CA ARG A 218 -15.02 -3.35 27.88
C ARG A 218 -13.69 -3.97 27.46
N PRO A 219 -12.72 -3.19 26.94
CA PRO A 219 -11.41 -3.74 26.63
C PRO A 219 -10.98 -4.51 27.87
N THR A 220 -10.96 -5.82 27.77
CA THR A 220 -10.43 -6.65 28.84
C THR A 220 -8.97 -6.20 28.90
N PRO A 221 -8.52 -5.69 30.06
CA PRO A 221 -7.10 -5.51 30.24
C PRO A 221 -6.45 -6.82 29.83
N ALA A 222 -5.35 -6.77 29.08
CA ALA A 222 -4.46 -7.93 28.93
C ALA A 222 -4.38 -8.61 30.30
N PRO A 223 -4.51 -9.96 30.40
CA PRO A 223 -4.66 -10.65 31.68
C PRO A 223 -3.71 -10.01 32.67
N SER A 224 -4.28 -9.27 33.61
CA SER A 224 -3.52 -8.43 34.52
C SER A 224 -2.65 -9.41 35.26
N VAL A 225 -1.35 -9.40 34.96
CA VAL A 225 -0.38 -10.14 35.75
C VAL A 225 -0.59 -9.69 37.18
N ASP A 226 -1.02 -10.59 38.05
CA ASP A 226 -1.31 -10.27 39.45
C ASP A 226 0.03 -9.98 40.15
N ILE A 227 0.40 -8.70 40.15
CA ILE A 227 1.65 -8.20 40.72
C ILE A 227 1.72 -8.51 42.23
N ASP A 228 0.57 -8.58 42.93
CA ASP A 228 0.52 -8.95 44.35
C ASP A 228 0.81 -10.44 44.55
N ALA A 229 0.24 -11.31 43.72
CA ALA A 229 0.53 -12.74 43.77
C ALA A 229 2.00 -13.04 43.44
N LEU A 230 2.55 -12.38 42.42
CA LEU A 230 3.97 -12.49 42.06
C LEU A 230 4.89 -11.94 43.14
N ALA A 231 4.55 -10.80 43.77
CA ALA A 231 5.34 -10.25 44.86
C ALA A 231 5.39 -11.20 46.06
N ARG A 232 4.26 -11.82 46.43
CA ARG A 232 4.22 -12.85 47.49
C ARG A 232 5.06 -14.08 47.12
N ALA A 233 5.01 -14.52 45.87
CA ALA A 233 5.83 -15.63 45.40
C ALA A 233 7.34 -15.31 45.43
N VAL A 234 7.72 -14.06 45.13
CA VAL A 234 9.09 -13.57 45.29
C VAL A 234 9.51 -13.56 46.76
N ILE A 235 8.65 -13.10 47.68
CA ILE A 235 8.91 -13.09 49.13
C ILE A 235 9.09 -14.52 49.68
N ARG A 236 8.33 -15.50 49.15
CA ARG A 236 8.50 -16.92 49.47
C ARG A 236 9.76 -17.57 48.89
N GLY A 237 10.42 -16.91 47.93
CA GLY A 237 11.65 -17.39 47.29
C GLY A 237 11.46 -18.12 45.96
N ASP A 238 10.23 -18.21 45.43
CA ASP A 238 9.87 -19.01 44.24
C ASP A 238 10.58 -18.54 42.94
N TYR A 239 11.09 -17.30 42.95
CA TYR A 239 11.71 -16.63 41.80
C TYR A 239 13.24 -16.44 41.91
N GLY A 240 13.87 -16.98 42.96
CA GLY A 240 15.31 -16.82 43.19
C GLY A 240 15.73 -15.37 43.48
N ASN A 241 17.03 -15.10 43.34
CA ASN A 241 17.66 -13.83 43.73
C ASN A 241 18.39 -13.18 42.55
N GLY A 242 18.55 -11.84 42.58
CA GLY A 242 19.33 -11.10 41.60
C GLY A 242 18.86 -11.29 40.15
N ASP A 243 19.78 -11.72 39.29
CA ASP A 243 19.53 -11.84 37.84
C ASP A 243 18.60 -12.98 37.46
N GLU A 244 18.52 -14.03 38.29
CA GLU A 244 17.56 -15.12 38.08
C GLU A 244 16.12 -14.61 38.22
N ARG A 245 15.87 -13.78 39.24
CA ARG A 245 14.57 -13.13 39.45
C ARG A 245 14.20 -12.21 38.28
N ARG A 246 15.17 -11.41 37.79
CA ARG A 246 14.98 -10.55 36.61
C ARG A 246 14.61 -11.38 35.38
N ARG A 247 15.34 -12.47 35.12
CA ARG A 247 15.10 -13.35 33.98
C ARG A 247 13.71 -14.01 34.03
N ARG A 248 13.30 -14.49 35.21
CA ARG A 248 12.01 -15.19 35.40
C ARG A 248 10.80 -14.26 35.36
N LEU A 249 10.92 -13.02 35.85
CA LEU A 249 9.81 -12.05 35.86
C LEU A 249 9.70 -11.25 34.55
N GLY A 250 10.79 -11.17 33.78
CA GLY A 250 10.82 -10.48 32.49
C GLY A 250 10.35 -9.03 32.61
N SER A 251 9.43 -8.62 31.74
CA SER A 251 8.85 -7.27 31.74
C SER A 251 8.10 -6.89 33.02
N ASN A 252 7.73 -7.86 33.87
CA ASN A 252 7.05 -7.60 35.14
C ASN A 252 8.00 -7.32 36.30
N TYR A 253 9.33 -7.47 36.10
CA TYR A 253 10.32 -7.38 37.17
C TYR A 253 10.22 -6.08 37.96
N ASP A 254 10.20 -4.93 37.27
CA ASP A 254 10.20 -3.62 37.95
C ASP A 254 8.91 -3.38 38.76
N ALA A 255 7.77 -3.83 38.23
CA ALA A 255 6.48 -3.70 38.91
C ALA A 255 6.39 -4.59 40.15
N VAL A 256 6.84 -5.85 40.05
CA VAL A 256 6.85 -6.81 41.16
C VAL A 256 7.88 -6.42 42.22
N GLN A 257 9.09 -6.00 41.83
CA GLN A 257 10.13 -5.62 42.78
C GLN A 257 9.74 -4.36 43.57
N ARG A 258 9.11 -3.37 42.92
CA ARG A 258 8.53 -2.21 43.62
C ARG A 258 7.48 -2.64 44.64
N ARG A 259 6.64 -3.62 44.29
CA ARG A 259 5.60 -4.13 45.20
C ARG A 259 6.15 -4.93 46.38
N VAL A 260 7.17 -5.75 46.15
CA VAL A 260 7.92 -6.46 47.21
C VAL A 260 8.51 -5.45 48.21
N ASN A 261 9.11 -4.36 47.72
CA ASN A 261 9.67 -3.32 48.59
C ASN A 261 8.59 -2.61 49.43
N GLN A 262 7.36 -2.48 48.93
CA GLN A 262 6.22 -1.94 49.70
C GLN A 262 5.66 -2.92 50.74
N MET A 263 5.89 -4.23 50.58
CA MET A 263 5.40 -5.27 51.50
C MET A 263 6.40 -5.57 52.62
N LEU A 264 7.69 -5.25 52.41
CA LEU A 264 8.79 -5.55 53.34
C LEU A 264 9.46 -4.30 53.93
N GLY A 265 9.09 -3.10 53.46
CA GLY A 265 9.47 -1.81 54.02
C GLY A 265 8.33 -1.22 54.83
#